data_AF-J0UC29-F1
#
_entry.id   AF-J0UC29-F1
#
_cell.length_a   1.000
_cell.length_b   1.000
_cell.length_c   1.000
_cell.angle_alpha   90.00
_cell.angle_beta   90.00
_cell.angle_gamma   90.00
#
_symmetry.space_group_name_H-M   'P 1'
#
loop_
_entity.id
_entity.type
_entity.pdbx_description
1 polymer ?
#
loop_
_entity_poly.entity_id
_entity_poly.type
_entity_poly.pdbx_seq_one_letter_code
_entity_poly.pdbx_strand_id
1 'polypeptide(L)'
;MAVALSAELEVTILNRAFNDQSPSSTVFYQQKMAAGFTPQSWQDYAFQFGANYQHLSSGALALQIATNMGLGSNLGVQGALLSYLDAVGKENVGIVAVQLGHILLGLEHATGDMEVFNAPAAAWAKEVAESYMYSTNSANGSPSPKGAFAASAGWSSAVEHQPTDAAAAVQLVGVDTGALLA
;
A
#
# COMPACT_ATOMS: atom_id res chain seq x y z
N MET A 1 -2.92 13.65 8.54
CA MET A 1 -1.54 13.61 8.00
C MET A 1 -1.67 13.34 6.51
N ALA A 2 -1.08 14.17 5.64
CA ALA A 2 -1.13 13.92 4.19
C ALA A 2 -0.14 12.79 3.85
N VAL A 3 -0.59 11.77 3.12
CA VAL A 3 0.28 10.69 2.64
C VAL A 3 1.08 11.23 1.46
N ALA A 4 2.40 11.30 1.59
CA ALA A 4 3.27 11.70 0.49
C ALA A 4 3.36 10.54 -0.52
N LEU A 5 2.90 10.76 -1.74
CA LEU A 5 3.02 9.80 -2.83
C LEU A 5 4.49 9.68 -3.25
N SER A 6 5.01 8.46 -3.29
CA SER A 6 6.38 8.18 -3.73
C SER A 6 6.51 6.75 -4.29
N ALA A 7 7.53 6.52 -5.11
CA ALA A 7 7.84 5.19 -5.63
C ALA A 7 8.03 4.16 -4.50
N GLU A 8 8.68 4.57 -3.41
CA GLU A 8 8.89 3.74 -2.23
C GLU A 8 7.56 3.27 -1.63
N LEU A 9 6.62 4.20 -1.45
CA LEU A 9 5.33 3.90 -0.88
C LEU A 9 4.54 2.95 -1.78
N GLU A 10 4.49 3.20 -3.10
CA GLU A 10 3.77 2.33 -4.02
C GLU A 10 4.34 0.92 -4.08
N VAL A 11 5.67 0.80 -4.13
CA VAL A 11 6.36 -0.50 -4.11
C VAL A 11 6.07 -1.23 -2.80
N THR A 12 6.11 -0.54 -1.66
CA THR A 12 5.78 -1.14 -0.37
C THR A 12 4.32 -1.62 -0.33
N ILE A 13 3.37 -0.77 -0.73
CA ILE A 13 1.94 -1.13 -0.77
C ILE A 13 1.72 -2.35 -1.66
N LEU A 14 2.29 -2.38 -2.86
CA LEU A 14 2.12 -3.50 -3.80
C LEU A 14 2.67 -4.81 -3.23
N ASN A 15 3.89 -4.81 -2.68
CA ASN A 15 4.47 -6.03 -2.11
C ASN A 15 3.66 -6.52 -0.91
N ARG A 16 3.18 -5.62 -0.05
CA ARG A 16 2.34 -5.99 1.09
C ARG A 16 0.97 -6.49 0.66
N ALA A 17 0.30 -5.79 -0.25
CA ALA A 17 -1.03 -6.13 -0.73
C ALA A 17 -1.08 -7.50 -1.42
N PHE A 18 -0.06 -7.83 -2.23
CA PHE A 18 -0.09 -9.06 -3.02
C PHE A 18 0.70 -10.22 -2.41
N ASN A 19 1.84 -9.97 -1.78
CA ASN A 19 2.74 -11.02 -1.30
C ASN A 19 2.76 -11.17 0.22
N ASP A 20 2.16 -10.23 0.95
CA ASP A 20 2.24 -10.09 2.40
C ASP A 20 3.69 -10.16 2.95
N GLN A 21 4.60 -9.55 2.20
CA GLN A 21 6.04 -9.59 2.46
C GLN A 21 6.68 -8.22 2.28
N SER A 22 7.69 -7.96 3.11
CA SER A 22 8.68 -6.91 2.88
C SER A 22 9.78 -7.47 1.98
N PRO A 23 10.01 -6.91 0.78
CA PRO A 23 11.07 -7.38 -0.11
C PRO A 23 12.46 -7.18 0.52
N SER A 24 13.44 -7.98 0.08
CA SER A 24 14.85 -7.70 0.42
C SER A 24 15.28 -6.35 -0.11
N SER A 25 16.35 -5.79 0.45
CA SER A 25 16.76 -4.43 0.08
C SER A 25 17.13 -4.28 -1.40
N THR A 26 17.84 -5.26 -1.96
CA THR A 26 18.16 -5.30 -3.38
C THR A 26 16.91 -5.31 -4.26
N VAL A 27 15.92 -6.14 -3.93
CA VAL A 27 14.67 -6.25 -4.72
C VAL A 27 13.88 -4.95 -4.63
N PHE A 28 13.78 -4.36 -3.43
CA PHE A 28 13.09 -3.10 -3.23
C PHE A 28 13.67 -1.97 -4.08
N TYR A 29 15.00 -1.80 -4.09
CA TYR A 29 15.64 -0.77 -4.91
C TYR A 29 15.47 -1.03 -6.42
N GLN A 30 15.52 -2.28 -6.86
CA GLN A 30 15.24 -2.63 -8.27
C GLN A 30 13.81 -2.28 -8.67
N GLN A 31 12.83 -2.63 -7.81
CA GLN A 31 11.41 -2.33 -8.03
C GLN A 31 11.15 -0.82 -8.01
N LYS A 32 11.74 -0.07 -7.07
CA LYS A 32 11.71 1.39 -7.04
C LYS A 32 12.26 1.99 -8.33
N MET A 33 13.40 1.51 -8.82
CA MET A 33 13.97 1.99 -10.07
C MET A 33 13.06 1.69 -11.27
N ALA A 34 12.42 0.52 -11.29
CA ALA A 34 11.43 0.17 -12.31
C ALA A 34 10.16 1.05 -12.24
N ALA A 35 9.75 1.46 -11.03
CA ALA A 35 8.61 2.36 -10.82
C ALA A 35 8.89 3.81 -11.28
N GLY A 36 10.16 4.21 -11.30
CA GLY A 36 10.56 5.56 -11.73
C GLY A 36 10.21 6.65 -10.70
N PHE A 37 10.09 7.89 -11.17
CA PHE A 37 10.09 9.08 -10.30
C PHE A 37 8.86 9.97 -10.46
N THR A 38 7.87 9.57 -11.25
CA THR A 38 6.69 10.38 -11.56
C THR A 38 5.41 9.67 -11.14
N PRO A 39 4.35 10.40 -10.77
CA PRO A 39 3.06 9.79 -10.48
C PRO A 39 2.52 8.88 -11.60
N GLN A 40 2.76 9.25 -12.86
CA GLN A 40 2.35 8.42 -14.00
C GLN A 40 3.14 7.11 -14.04
N SER A 41 4.47 7.16 -13.90
CA SER A 41 5.30 5.95 -13.92
C SER A 41 5.00 5.01 -12.76
N TRP A 42 4.57 5.54 -11.61
CA TRP A 42 4.14 4.71 -10.49
C TRP A 42 2.82 3.98 -10.78
N GLN A 43 1.85 4.63 -11.44
CA GLN A 43 0.62 3.98 -11.89
C GLN A 43 0.91 2.92 -12.94
N ASP A 44 1.77 3.22 -13.92
CA ASP A 44 2.17 2.26 -14.95
C ASP A 44 2.86 1.03 -14.32
N TYR A 45 3.69 1.25 -13.30
CA TYR A 45 4.31 0.18 -12.53
C TYR A 45 3.29 -0.64 -11.74
N ALA A 46 2.32 -0.01 -11.07
CA ALA A 46 1.26 -0.72 -10.37
C ALA A 46 0.45 -1.60 -11.32
N PHE A 47 0.10 -1.08 -12.50
CA PHE A 47 -0.55 -1.86 -13.56
C PHE A 47 0.28 -3.09 -13.96
N GLN A 48 1.57 -2.90 -14.25
CA GLN A 48 2.48 -3.99 -14.61
C GLN A 48 2.68 -5.00 -13.47
N PHE A 49 2.75 -4.54 -12.22
CA PHE A 49 2.88 -5.41 -11.06
C PHE A 49 1.65 -6.33 -10.93
N GLY A 50 0.45 -5.75 -11.04
CA GLY A 50 -0.82 -6.47 -10.99
C GLY A 50 -0.99 -7.48 -12.13
N ALA A 51 -0.33 -7.26 -13.28
CA ALA A 51 -0.35 -8.19 -14.41
C ALA A 51 0.15 -9.61 -14.04
N ASN A 52 1.05 -9.72 -13.05
CA ASN A 52 1.57 -11.02 -12.58
C ASN A 52 0.49 -11.90 -11.92
N TYR A 53 -0.62 -11.31 -11.48
CA TYR A 53 -1.68 -12.00 -10.74
C TYR A 53 -2.95 -12.24 -11.57
N GLN A 54 -2.91 -11.96 -12.88
CA GLN A 54 -4.07 -12.10 -13.77
C GLN A 54 -4.57 -13.53 -13.93
N HIS A 55 -3.76 -14.52 -13.53
CA HIS A 55 -4.14 -15.93 -13.47
C HIS A 55 -5.18 -16.24 -12.38
N LEU A 56 -5.37 -15.34 -11.41
CA LEU A 56 -6.38 -15.44 -10.36
C LEU A 56 -7.72 -14.85 -10.81
N SER A 57 -8.82 -15.28 -10.20
CA SER A 57 -10.14 -14.65 -10.41
C SER A 57 -10.25 -13.30 -9.69
N SER A 58 -11.18 -12.43 -10.10
CA SER A 58 -11.46 -11.16 -9.41
C SER A 58 -11.74 -11.38 -7.91
N GLY A 59 -12.54 -12.41 -7.59
CA GLY A 59 -12.86 -12.77 -6.20
C GLY A 59 -11.63 -13.22 -5.39
N ALA A 60 -10.75 -14.02 -5.99
CA ALA A 60 -9.50 -14.43 -5.34
C ALA A 60 -8.57 -13.24 -5.09
N LEU A 61 -8.47 -12.31 -6.05
CA LEU A 61 -7.68 -11.08 -5.91
C LEU A 61 -8.23 -10.17 -4.82
N ALA A 62 -9.54 -9.92 -4.82
CA ALA A 62 -10.21 -9.09 -3.82
C ALA A 62 -10.00 -9.66 -2.41
N LEU A 63 -10.19 -10.97 -2.24
CA LEU A 63 -9.96 -11.65 -0.96
C LEU A 63 -8.49 -11.54 -0.52
N GLN A 64 -7.54 -11.81 -1.42
CA GLN A 64 -6.11 -11.76 -1.11
C GLN A 64 -5.68 -10.36 -0.67
N ILE A 65 -6.01 -9.32 -1.46
CA ILE A 65 -5.67 -7.94 -1.17
C ILE A 65 -6.29 -7.49 0.15
N ALA A 66 -7.60 -7.72 0.34
CA ALA A 66 -8.28 -7.36 1.58
C ALA A 66 -7.67 -8.08 2.79
N THR A 67 -7.36 -9.37 2.66
CA THR A 67 -6.75 -10.16 3.76
C THR A 67 -5.38 -9.62 4.14
N ASN A 68 -4.50 -9.39 3.16
CA ASN A 68 -3.14 -8.92 3.41
C ASN A 68 -3.14 -7.51 4.03
N MET A 69 -4.08 -6.66 3.63
CA MET A 69 -4.30 -5.32 4.19
C MET A 69 -5.01 -5.32 5.56
N GLY A 70 -5.36 -6.49 6.12
CA GLY A 70 -6.00 -6.60 7.44
C GLY A 70 -7.52 -6.41 7.44
N LEU A 71 -8.15 -6.43 6.27
CA LEU A 71 -9.59 -6.27 6.05
C LEU A 71 -10.31 -7.60 5.78
N GLY A 72 -9.62 -8.73 5.92
CA GLY A 72 -10.15 -10.08 5.59
C GLY A 72 -11.37 -10.52 6.42
N SER A 73 -11.65 -9.89 7.55
CA SER A 73 -12.89 -10.13 8.32
C SER A 73 -14.06 -9.24 7.89
N ASN A 74 -13.81 -8.19 7.09
CA ASN A 74 -14.84 -7.27 6.61
C ASN A 74 -15.37 -7.72 5.25
N LEU A 75 -16.45 -8.52 5.27
CA LEU A 75 -17.10 -9.04 4.06
C LEU A 75 -17.66 -7.92 3.16
N GLY A 76 -18.06 -6.78 3.75
CA GLY A 76 -18.53 -5.62 2.99
C GLY A 76 -17.43 -5.03 2.11
N VAL A 77 -16.22 -4.87 2.65
CA VAL A 77 -15.07 -4.38 1.88
C VAL A 77 -14.64 -5.37 0.79
N GLN A 78 -14.65 -6.68 1.08
CA GLN A 78 -14.35 -7.69 0.06
C GLN A 78 -15.35 -7.65 -1.10
N GLY A 79 -16.65 -7.55 -0.79
CA GLY A 79 -17.70 -7.43 -1.81
C GLY A 79 -17.58 -6.14 -2.62
N ALA A 80 -17.28 -5.00 -1.97
CA ALA A 80 -17.07 -3.72 -2.63
C ALA A 80 -15.82 -3.75 -3.54
N LEU A 81 -14.72 -4.33 -3.08
CA LEU A 81 -13.48 -4.46 -3.86
C LEU A 81 -13.68 -5.36 -5.08
N LEU A 82 -14.39 -6.50 -4.92
CA LEU A 82 -14.77 -7.36 -6.03
C LEU A 82 -15.62 -6.59 -7.06
N SER A 83 -16.69 -5.93 -6.60
CA SER A 83 -17.59 -5.18 -7.48
C SER A 83 -16.85 -4.08 -8.24
N TYR A 84 -15.91 -3.40 -7.58
CA TYR A 84 -15.07 -2.39 -8.20
C TYR A 84 -14.12 -2.99 -9.24
N LEU A 85 -13.43 -4.10 -8.94
CA LEU A 85 -12.58 -4.81 -9.90
C LEU A 85 -13.34 -5.29 -11.13
N ASP A 86 -14.58 -5.78 -10.97
CA ASP A 86 -15.42 -6.20 -12.09
C ASP A 86 -15.88 -4.99 -12.93
N ALA A 87 -16.05 -3.81 -12.31
CA ALA A 87 -16.44 -2.59 -13.00
C ALA A 87 -15.28 -1.93 -13.77
N VAL A 88 -14.09 -1.87 -13.18
CA VAL A 88 -12.92 -1.20 -13.78
C VAL A 88 -12.04 -2.15 -14.61
N GLY A 89 -12.28 -3.46 -14.53
CA GLY A 89 -11.47 -4.48 -15.18
C GLY A 89 -10.35 -5.00 -14.27
N LYS A 90 -10.26 -6.33 -14.17
CA LYS A 90 -9.27 -7.05 -13.34
C LYS A 90 -7.83 -6.74 -13.74
N GLU A 91 -7.59 -6.36 -14.98
CA GLU A 91 -6.30 -5.86 -15.48
C GLU A 91 -5.74 -4.70 -14.64
N ASN A 92 -6.62 -3.90 -14.03
CA ASN A 92 -6.25 -2.73 -13.22
C ASN A 92 -6.01 -3.06 -11.74
N VAL A 93 -5.99 -4.34 -11.34
CA VAL A 93 -5.93 -4.76 -9.93
C VAL A 93 -4.76 -4.16 -9.14
N GLY A 94 -3.60 -3.94 -9.76
CA GLY A 94 -2.47 -3.32 -9.08
C GLY A 94 -2.71 -1.84 -8.74
N ILE A 95 -3.37 -1.10 -9.63
CA ILE A 95 -3.81 0.28 -9.37
C ILE A 95 -4.85 0.30 -8.26
N VAL A 96 -5.82 -0.62 -8.31
CA VAL A 96 -6.86 -0.72 -7.28
C VAL A 96 -6.26 -1.03 -5.90
N ALA A 97 -5.29 -1.94 -5.83
CA ALA A 97 -4.58 -2.25 -4.58
C ALA A 97 -3.89 -1.02 -4.00
N VAL A 98 -3.19 -0.26 -4.84
CA VAL A 98 -2.55 1.01 -4.46
C VAL A 98 -3.58 2.01 -3.92
N GLN A 99 -4.68 2.22 -4.63
CA GLN A 99 -5.76 3.13 -4.21
C GLN A 99 -6.32 2.75 -2.83
N LEU A 100 -6.62 1.46 -2.61
CA LEU A 100 -7.10 0.97 -1.32
C LEU A 100 -6.06 1.17 -0.21
N GLY A 101 -4.78 0.91 -0.50
CA GLY A 101 -3.68 1.12 0.43
C GLY A 101 -3.59 2.57 0.90
N HIS A 102 -3.69 3.54 -0.02
CA HIS A 102 -3.72 4.96 0.31
C HIS A 102 -4.96 5.37 1.11
N ILE A 103 -6.14 4.86 0.74
CA ILE A 103 -7.39 5.11 1.48
C ILE A 103 -7.20 4.68 2.93
N LEU A 104 -6.68 3.47 3.18
CA LEU A 104 -6.44 2.99 4.54
C LEU A 104 -5.46 3.86 5.32
N LEU A 105 -4.37 4.33 4.70
CA LEU A 105 -3.44 5.25 5.36
C LEU A 105 -4.10 6.58 5.78
N GLY A 106 -5.19 6.98 5.13
CA GLY A 106 -5.98 8.16 5.50
C GLY A 106 -7.00 7.93 6.62
N LEU A 107 -7.26 6.68 7.03
CA LEU A 107 -8.36 6.31 7.91
C LEU A 107 -7.94 5.97 9.36
N GLU A 108 -6.67 6.13 9.73
CA GLU A 108 -6.15 5.82 11.09
C GLU A 108 -6.85 6.62 12.20
N HIS A 109 -7.48 7.75 11.86
CA HIS A 109 -8.23 8.58 12.79
C HIS A 109 -9.68 8.80 12.33
N ALA A 110 -10.21 7.87 11.55
CA ALA A 110 -11.60 7.92 11.11
C ALA A 110 -12.56 7.92 12.31
N THR A 111 -13.63 8.70 12.20
CA THR A 111 -14.69 8.85 13.21
C THR A 111 -16.06 8.61 12.57
N GLY A 112 -17.10 8.42 13.39
CA GLY A 112 -18.46 8.21 12.90
C GLY A 112 -18.58 6.88 12.16
N ASP A 113 -19.30 6.84 11.04
CA ASP A 113 -19.54 5.59 10.30
C ASP A 113 -18.26 4.93 9.74
N MET A 114 -17.17 5.69 9.62
CA MET A 114 -15.87 5.17 9.17
C MET A 114 -14.96 4.72 10.33
N GLU A 115 -15.37 4.89 11.60
CA GLU A 115 -14.59 4.49 12.77
C GLU A 115 -14.26 2.98 12.77
N VAL A 116 -15.11 2.17 12.15
CA VAL A 116 -14.86 0.72 11.94
C VAL A 116 -13.55 0.43 11.20
N PHE A 117 -13.03 1.39 10.42
CA PHE A 117 -11.77 1.27 9.69
C PHE A 117 -10.55 1.77 10.46
N ASN A 118 -10.74 2.43 11.61
CA ASN A 118 -9.66 3.05 12.38
C ASN A 118 -8.56 2.04 12.77
N ALA A 119 -8.94 0.95 13.45
CA ALA A 119 -7.99 -0.07 13.89
C ALA A 119 -7.33 -0.83 12.72
N PRO A 120 -8.06 -1.28 11.68
CA PRO A 120 -7.45 -1.84 10.47
C PRO A 120 -6.50 -0.87 9.76
N ALA A 121 -6.85 0.41 9.67
CA ALA A 121 -6.02 1.45 9.08
C ALA A 121 -4.72 1.68 9.86
N ALA A 122 -4.79 1.75 11.20
CA ALA A 122 -3.63 1.85 12.06
C ALA A 122 -2.69 0.64 11.89
N ALA A 123 -3.26 -0.57 11.83
CA ALA A 123 -2.49 -1.79 11.59
C ALA A 123 -1.82 -1.76 10.20
N TRP A 124 -2.54 -1.34 9.16
CA TRP A 124 -1.99 -1.19 7.82
C TRP A 124 -0.86 -0.16 7.75
N ALA A 125 -1.03 1.01 8.36
CA ALA A 125 -0.01 2.05 8.42
C ALA A 125 1.28 1.54 9.09
N LYS A 126 1.13 0.80 10.19
CA LYS A 126 2.25 0.14 10.86
C LYS A 126 2.96 -0.86 9.93
N GLU A 127 2.22 -1.73 9.24
CA GLU A 127 2.81 -2.72 8.33
C GLU A 127 3.56 -2.09 7.15
N VAL A 128 3.03 -1.00 6.59
CA VAL A 128 3.69 -0.23 5.53
C VAL A 128 4.98 0.39 6.05
N ALA A 129 4.95 1.03 7.23
CA ALA A 129 6.12 1.64 7.85
C ALA A 129 7.22 0.60 8.15
N GLU A 130 6.87 -0.52 8.80
CA GLU A 130 7.80 -1.60 9.11
C GLU A 130 8.39 -2.23 7.84
N SER A 131 7.56 -2.40 6.81
CA SER A 131 8.02 -2.94 5.53
C SER A 131 9.02 -2.03 4.84
N TYR A 132 8.73 -0.73 4.78
CA TYR A 132 9.66 0.26 4.24
C TYR A 132 10.99 0.29 5.02
N MET A 133 10.93 0.31 6.36
CA MET A 133 12.12 0.29 7.21
C MET A 133 12.97 -0.97 6.99
N TYR A 134 12.35 -2.12 6.79
CA TYR A 134 13.09 -3.34 6.45
C TYR A 134 13.79 -3.25 5.11
N SER A 135 13.04 -2.91 4.08
CA SER A 135 13.50 -2.98 2.70
C SER A 135 14.53 -1.90 2.37
N THR A 136 14.58 -0.81 3.14
CA THR A 136 15.60 0.23 2.97
C THR A 136 16.93 -0.11 3.66
N ASN A 137 16.93 -1.02 4.63
CA ASN A 137 18.15 -1.46 5.31
C ASN A 137 18.92 -2.47 4.44
N SER A 138 20.10 -2.06 3.96
CA SER A 138 20.95 -2.84 3.06
C SER A 138 21.46 -4.16 3.65
N ALA A 139 21.39 -4.36 4.97
CA ALA A 139 21.75 -5.63 5.60
C ALA A 139 20.70 -6.74 5.35
N ASN A 140 19.48 -6.38 4.96
CA ASN A 140 18.39 -7.32 4.73
C ASN A 140 18.45 -7.92 3.32
N GLY A 141 19.16 -9.05 3.21
CA GLY A 141 19.36 -9.76 1.94
C GLY A 141 18.21 -10.70 1.52
N SER A 142 17.25 -10.97 2.41
CA SER A 142 16.13 -11.89 2.15
C SER A 142 14.78 -11.18 2.38
N PRO A 143 13.67 -11.63 1.77
CA PRO A 143 12.35 -11.12 2.11
C PRO A 143 11.93 -11.48 3.54
N SER A 144 11.05 -10.67 4.14
CA SER A 144 10.51 -10.89 5.48
C SER A 144 8.97 -10.90 5.45
N PRO A 145 8.29 -11.90 6.04
CA PRO A 145 6.83 -11.91 6.09
C PRO A 145 6.26 -10.89 7.09
N LYS A 146 4.95 -10.64 6.99
CA LYS A 146 4.18 -9.85 7.97
C LYS A 146 4.51 -10.19 9.42
N GLY A 147 4.65 -9.16 10.26
CA GLY A 147 4.85 -9.33 11.70
C GLY A 147 6.20 -9.91 12.16
N ALA A 148 7.10 -10.28 11.25
CA ALA A 148 8.41 -10.84 11.61
C ALA A 148 9.37 -9.83 12.27
N PHE A 149 9.08 -8.52 12.20
CA PHE A 149 9.83 -7.47 12.91
C PHE A 149 9.73 -7.56 14.43
N ALA A 150 8.71 -8.22 14.97
CA ALA A 150 8.55 -8.36 16.42
C ALA A 150 9.62 -9.25 17.09
N ALA A 151 10.43 -10.00 16.32
CA ALA A 151 11.34 -11.00 16.88
C ALA A 151 12.85 -10.72 16.68
N SER A 152 13.24 -9.68 15.94
CA SER A 152 14.67 -9.38 15.78
C SER A 152 14.94 -7.88 15.81
N ALA A 153 15.66 -7.49 16.86
CA ALA A 153 16.33 -6.23 17.11
C ALA A 153 15.51 -5.20 17.90
N GLY A 154 15.81 -5.15 19.20
CA GLY A 154 15.77 -3.89 19.93
C GLY A 154 16.64 -2.88 19.17
N TRP A 155 16.03 -1.78 18.76
CA TRP A 155 16.75 -0.61 18.29
C TRP A 155 16.43 0.52 19.26
N SER A 156 17.48 0.94 19.96
CA SER A 156 17.52 2.12 20.81
C SER A 156 17.19 3.35 19.97
N SER A 157 16.27 4.15 20.49
CA SER A 157 16.04 5.54 20.12
C SER A 157 17.35 6.33 20.04
N ALA A 158 17.79 6.72 18.85
CA ALA A 158 18.55 7.94 18.53
C ALA A 158 19.12 7.85 17.11
N VAL A 159 19.18 9.01 16.44
CA VAL A 159 19.74 9.26 15.08
C VAL A 159 18.68 9.05 13.97
N GLU A 160 17.74 9.98 13.79
CA GLU A 160 17.93 11.22 12.99
C GLU A 160 17.93 10.96 11.48
N HIS A 161 16.73 10.86 10.91
CA HIS A 161 16.43 11.36 9.58
C HIS A 161 15.03 11.98 9.62
N GLN A 162 14.98 13.26 10.00
CA GLN A 162 13.83 14.10 9.70
C GLN A 162 13.69 14.18 8.17
N PRO A 163 12.51 13.94 7.59
CA PRO A 163 12.27 14.23 6.19
C PRO A 163 12.21 15.74 6.01
N THR A 164 13.32 16.36 5.61
CA THR A 164 13.43 17.83 5.47
C THR A 164 12.76 18.41 4.24
N ASP A 165 12.13 17.62 3.36
CA ASP A 165 11.55 18.16 2.11
C ASP A 165 10.05 17.87 1.92
N ALA A 166 9.31 17.56 2.99
CA ALA A 166 7.86 17.34 2.93
C ALA A 166 7.02 18.62 2.70
N ALA A 167 7.65 19.80 2.56
CA ALA A 167 6.96 21.09 2.48
C ALA A 167 6.62 21.58 1.05
N ALA A 168 7.00 20.86 -0.02
CA ALA A 168 6.92 21.40 -1.39
C ALA A 168 5.91 20.73 -2.35
N ALA A 169 5.13 19.72 -1.94
CA ALA A 169 4.20 19.03 -2.85
C ALA A 169 2.72 19.21 -2.45
N VAL A 170 2.23 20.44 -2.53
CA VAL A 170 0.79 20.74 -2.54
C VAL A 170 0.44 21.41 -3.86
N GLN A 171 0.04 20.59 -4.83
CA GLN A 171 -0.88 21.02 -5.89
C GLN A 171 -1.57 19.77 -6.45
N LEU A 172 -2.63 19.33 -5.76
CA LEU A 172 -3.66 18.47 -6.34
C LEU A 172 -4.37 19.28 -7.44
N VAL A 173 -4.06 18.98 -8.70
CA VAL A 173 -4.92 19.38 -9.83
C VAL A 173 -6.19 18.54 -9.73
N GLY A 174 -7.32 19.25 -9.71
CA GLY A 174 -8.62 18.76 -9.26
C GLY A 174 -9.10 17.47 -9.92
N VAL A 175 -9.49 16.52 -9.07
CA VAL A 175 -10.55 15.57 -9.37
C VAL A 175 -11.72 15.99 -8.49
N ASP A 176 -12.75 16.50 -9.14
CA ASP A 176 -14.01 16.95 -8.57
C ASP A 176 -14.62 15.81 -7.75
N THR A 177 -14.68 15.99 -6.43
CA THR A 177 -15.29 15.07 -5.46
C THR A 177 -16.82 15.10 -5.51
N GLY A 178 -17.44 15.79 -6.48
CA GLY A 178 -18.88 15.90 -6.64
C GLY A 178 -19.61 14.68 -7.22
N ALA A 179 -18.93 13.62 -7.67
CA ALA A 179 -19.58 12.50 -8.37
C ALA A 179 -19.67 11.18 -7.59
N LEU A 180 -19.22 11.12 -6.32
CA LEU A 180 -19.20 9.86 -5.56
C LEU A 180 -20.36 9.69 -4.57
N LEU A 181 -21.33 10.61 -4.55
CA LEU A 181 -22.54 10.53 -3.70
C LEU A 181 -23.79 11.17 -4.36
N ALA A 182 -24.15 10.73 -5.57
CA ALA A 182 -25.47 10.98 -6.15
C ALA A 182 -26.06 9.68 -6.71
#